data_AF-A0A4Y9PB55-F1
#
_entry.id   AF-A0A4Y9PB55-F1
#
_cell.length_a   1.000
_cell.length_b   1.000
_cell.length_c   1.000
_cell.angle_alpha   90.00
_cell.angle_beta   90.00
_cell.angle_gamma   90.00
#
_symmetry.space_group_name_H-M   'P 1'
#
loop_
_entity.id
_entity.type
_entity.pdbx_description
1 polymer ?
#
loop_
_entity_poly.entity_id
_entity_poly.type
_entity_poly.pdbx_seq_one_letter_code
_entity_poly.pdbx_strand_id
1 'polypeptide(L)' 'MLLGRRPERIRLDGLLAGARASHSQVLVVRGEPGVGKSALLSWAARQVAPARCLRAAGVESEVDLPFAVLHQMFLPGE' A
#
# COMPACT_ATOMS: atom_id res chain seq x y z
N MET A 1 -11.42 5.80 9.99
CA MET A 1 -12.60 5.22 9.31
C MET A 1 -12.54 5.59 7.84
N LEU A 2 -12.77 4.67 6.89
CA LEU A 2 -12.85 4.98 5.46
C LEU A 2 -14.32 4.92 5.03
N LEU A 3 -14.91 6.07 4.73
CA LEU A 3 -16.30 6.18 4.28
C LEU A 3 -16.35 6.03 2.75
N GLY A 4 -17.32 5.27 2.24
CA GLY A 4 -17.43 4.96 0.81
C GLY A 4 -16.35 3.98 0.31
N ARG A 5 -16.04 4.03 -0.99
CA ARG A 5 -15.00 3.20 -1.65
C ARG A 5 -15.24 1.69 -1.59
N ARG A 6 -16.51 1.25 -1.56
CA ARG A 6 -16.85 -0.18 -1.49
C ARG A 6 -16.20 -1.01 -2.62
N PRO A 7 -16.24 -0.58 -3.89
CA PRO A 7 -15.61 -1.34 -4.97
C PRO A 7 -14.10 -1.51 -4.79
N GLU A 8 -13.40 -0.44 -4.40
CA GLU A 8 -11.96 -0.47 -4.20
C GLU A 8 -11.56 -1.33 -2.99
N ARG A 9 -12.35 -1.28 -1.90
CA ARG A 9 -12.18 -2.12 -0.73
C ARG A 9 -12.33 -3.60 -1.07
N ILE A 10 -13.36 -3.98 -1.82
CA ILE A 10 -13.59 -5.37 -2.25
C ILE A 10 -12.40 -5.89 -3.06
N ARG A 11 -11.87 -5.08 -3.97
CA ARG A 11 -10.70 -5.48 -4.78
C ARG A 11 -9.44 -5.65 -3.92
N LEU A 12 -9.23 -4.79 -2.94
CA LEU A 12 -8.14 -4.91 -1.97
C LEU A 12 -8.29 -6.13 -1.06
N ASP A 13 -9.50 -6.42 -0.59
CA ASP A 13 -9.77 -7.61 0.23
C ASP A 13 -9.43 -8.89 -0.55
N GLY A 14 -9.77 -8.97 -1.84
CA GLY A 14 -9.38 -10.10 -2.70
C GLY A 14 -7.86 -10.25 -2.86
N LEU A 15 -7.13 -9.14 -3.00
CA LEU A 15 -5.67 -9.15 -3.05
C LEU A 15 -5.06 -9.66 -1.74
N LEU A 16 -5.57 -9.19 -0.60
CA LEU A 16 -5.13 -9.63 0.71
C LEU A 16 -5.45 -11.10 0.95
N ALA A 17 -6.61 -11.59 0.49
CA ALA A 17 -6.96 -12.99 0.55
C ALA A 17 -6.00 -13.86 -0.26
N GLY A 18 -5.67 -13.47 -1.50
CA GLY A 18 -4.71 -14.20 -2.31
C GLY A 18 -3.30 -14.17 -1.73
N ALA A 19 -2.86 -13.04 -1.14
CA ALA A 19 -1.58 -12.96 -0.45
C ALA A 19 -1.49 -13.93 0.74
N ARG A 20 -2.59 -14.09 1.51
CA ARG A 20 -2.68 -15.10 2.58
C ARG A 20 -2.61 -16.53 2.06
N ALA A 21 -3.09 -16.76 0.85
CA ALA A 21 -2.98 -18.03 0.15
C ALA A 21 -1.64 -18.18 -0.62
N SER A 22 -0.61 -17.41 -0.24
CA SER A 22 0.73 -17.44 -0.85
C SER A 22 0.76 -17.08 -2.34
N HIS A 23 -0.23 -16.31 -2.84
CA HIS A 23 -0.25 -15.78 -4.19
C HIS A 23 0.23 -14.31 -4.21
N SER A 24 1.31 -14.06 -4.94
CA SER A 24 1.82 -12.71 -5.19
C SER A 24 0.91 -11.96 -6.16
N GLN A 25 0.55 -10.72 -5.83
CA GLN A 25 -0.32 -9.88 -6.64
C GLN A 25 0.07 -8.40 -6.52
N VAL A 26 -0.22 -7.61 -7.55
CA VAL A 26 0.11 -6.18 -7.63
C VAL A 26 -1.14 -5.37 -7.97
N LEU A 27 -1.28 -4.19 -7.36
CA LEU A 27 -2.34 -3.23 -7.65
C LEU A 27 -1.77 -1.82 -7.74
N VAL A 28 -2.19 -1.09 -8.77
CA VAL A 28 -1.93 0.34 -8.92
C VAL A 28 -3.20 1.13 -8.62
N VAL A 29 -3.13 2.06 -7.66
CA VAL A 29 -4.23 2.96 -7.31
C VAL A 29 -3.99 4.33 -7.97
N ARG A 30 -4.83 4.69 -8.93
CA ARG A 30 -4.78 5.98 -9.64
C ARG A 30 -5.97 6.85 -9.29
N GLY A 31 -5.77 8.16 -9.34
CA GLY A 31 -6.82 9.16 -9.14
C GLY A 31 -6.24 10.51 -8.78
N GLU A 32 -7.09 11.52 -8.74
CA GLU A 32 -6.70 12.91 -8.51
C GLU A 32 -6.05 13.14 -7.12
N PRO A 33 -5.25 14.22 -6.97
CA PRO A 33 -4.84 14.71 -5.65
C PRO A 33 -6.04 14.85 -4.71
N GLY A 34 -5.89 14.50 -3.43
CA GLY A 34 -6.96 14.62 -2.44
C GLY A 34 -8.10 13.58 -2.50
N VAL A 35 -8.17 12.73 -3.54
CA VAL A 35 -9.27 11.75 -3.73
C VAL A 35 -9.32 10.63 -2.67
N GLY A 36 -8.34 10.56 -1.77
CA GLY A 36 -8.30 9.60 -0.66
C GLY A 36 -7.48 8.33 -0.89
N LYS A 37 -6.56 8.30 -1.87
CA LYS A 37 -5.67 7.15 -2.16
C LYS A 37 -4.89 6.70 -0.91
N SER A 38 -4.26 7.63 -0.21
CA SER A 38 -3.50 7.34 1.02
C SER A 38 -4.40 6.81 2.13
N ALA A 39 -5.63 7.32 2.25
CA ALA A 39 -6.61 6.81 3.22
C ALA A 39 -7.04 5.37 2.92
N LEU A 40 -7.20 5.03 1.64
CA LEU A 40 -7.50 3.67 1.18
C LEU A 40 -6.35 2.69 1.50
N LEU A 41 -5.11 3.04 1.19
CA LEU A 41 -3.93 2.22 1.52
C LEU A 41 -3.70 2.10 3.03
N SER A 42 -3.99 3.15 3.80
CA SER A 42 -3.99 3.13 5.27
C SER A 42 -5.07 2.23 5.84
N TRP A 43 -6.24 2.15 5.20
CA TRP A 43 -7.25 1.16 5.55
C TRP A 43 -6.79 -0.26 5.25
N ALA A 44 -6.26 -0.54 4.05
CA ALA A 44 -5.83 -1.87 3.64
C ALA A 44 -4.74 -2.44 4.56
N ALA A 45 -3.75 -1.64 4.94
CA ALA A 45 -2.67 -2.11 5.84
C ALA A 45 -3.17 -2.56 7.22
N ARG A 46 -4.22 -1.95 7.76
CA ARG A 46 -4.81 -2.38 9.03
C ARG A 46 -5.48 -3.75 8.92
N GLN A 47 -5.81 -4.19 7.71
CA GLN A 47 -6.45 -5.48 7.43
C GLN A 47 -5.43 -6.62 7.24
N VAL A 48 -4.12 -6.36 7.29
CA VAL A 48 -3.06 -7.31 6.87
C VAL A 48 -2.75 -8.42 7.90
N ALA A 49 -3.20 -8.30 9.16
CA ALA A 49 -2.90 -9.29 10.20
C ALA A 49 -3.24 -10.74 9.79
N PRO A 50 -2.38 -11.75 10.11
CA PRO A 50 -1.14 -11.69 10.91
C PRO A 50 0.14 -11.31 10.14
N ALA A 51 0.05 -10.78 8.91
CA ALA A 51 1.24 -10.45 8.12
C ALA A 51 1.85 -9.07 8.48
N ARG A 52 3.13 -8.89 8.13
CA ARG A 52 3.84 -7.60 8.24
C ARG A 52 3.50 -6.71 7.05
N CYS A 53 3.07 -5.48 7.33
CA CYS A 53 2.91 -4.45 6.31
C CYS A 53 4.18 -3.57 6.28
N LEU A 54 4.82 -3.49 5.12
CA LEU A 54 5.90 -2.52 4.86
C LEU A 54 5.32 -1.31 4.12
N ARG A 55 5.80 -0.12 4.46
CA ARG A 55 5.41 1.14 3.83
C ARG A 55 6.66 1.88 3.40
N ALA A 56 6.54 2.55 2.26
CA ALA A 56 7.53 3.46 1.75
C ALA A 56 6.82 4.53 0.94
N ALA A 57 7.43 5.69 0.82
CA ALA A 57 6.92 6.79 0.01
C ALA A 57 8.10 7.42 -0.74
N GLY A 58 7.97 7.52 -2.05
CA GLY A 58 8.91 8.28 -2.86
C GLY A 58 8.66 9.77 -2.68
N VAL A 59 9.71 10.55 -2.53
CA VAL A 59 9.66 12.01 -2.64
C VAL A 59 10.32 12.47 -3.94
N GLU A 60 9.92 13.64 -4.45
CA GLU A 60 10.42 14.14 -5.74
C GLU A 60 11.95 14.30 -5.77
N SER A 61 12.55 14.65 -4.63
CA SER A 61 14.01 14.78 -4.48
C SER A 61 14.77 13.45 -4.61
N GLU A 62 14.10 12.30 -4.61
CA GLU A 62 14.74 10.97 -4.76
C GLU A 62 14.89 10.53 -6.22
N VAL A 63 14.60 11.38 -7.20
CA VAL A 63 14.65 11.03 -8.64
C VAL A 63 16.02 10.49 -9.09
N ASP A 64 17.10 10.98 -8.49
CA ASP A 64 18.47 10.60 -8.80
C ASP A 64 19.00 9.45 -7.92
N LEU A 65 18.17 8.90 -7.03
CA LEU A 65 18.56 7.81 -6.12
C LEU A 65 17.93 6.48 -6.59
N PRO A 66 18.72 5.60 -7.26
CA PRO A 66 18.24 4.30 -7.66
C PRO A 66 17.74 3.50 -6.46
N PHE A 67 16.56 2.90 -6.59
CA PHE A 67 15.98 2.03 -5.56
C PHE A 67 15.74 2.71 -4.20
N ALA A 68 15.55 4.04 -4.16
CA ALA A 68 15.33 4.79 -2.91
C ALA A 68 14.27 4.15 -1.99
N VAL A 69 13.15 3.71 -2.57
CA VAL A 69 12.06 3.05 -1.83
C VAL A 69 12.48 1.70 -1.24
N LEU A 70 13.33 0.92 -1.91
CA LEU A 70 13.84 -0.34 -1.34
C LEU A 70 14.77 -0.03 -0.17
N HIS A 71 15.63 0.98 -0.29
CA HIS A 71 16.47 1.43 0.81
C HIS A 71 15.64 1.79 2.05
N GLN A 72 14.53 2.53 1.90
CA GLN A 72 13.61 2.82 3.01
C GLN A 72 13.03 1.56 3.68
N MET A 73 12.77 0.49 2.91
CA MET A 73 12.19 -0.75 3.45
C MET A 73 13.16 -1.62 4.25
N PHE A 74 14.47 -1.51 3.98
CA PHE A 74 15.52 -2.30 4.64
C PHE A 74 16.20 -1.58 5.81
N LEU A 75 15.94 -0.28 5.97
CA LEU A 75 16.35 0.42 7.17
C LEU A 75 15.46 0.01 8.35
N PRO A 76 16.01 -0.10 9.57
CA PRO A 76 15.20 -0.22 10.78
C PRO A 76 14.22 0.96 10.82
N GLY A 77 12.93 0.67 10.93
CA GLY A 77 11.94 1.71 11.22
C GLY A 77 12.09 2.16 12.67
N GLU A 78 11.88 3.45 12.92
CA GLU A 78 11.53 3.99 14.24
C GLU A 78 10.31 3.25 14.82
#